data_AF-A0A6V7D352-F1
#
_entry.id   AF-A0A6V7D352-F1
#
_cell.length_a   1.000
_cell.length_b   1.000
_cell.length_c   1.000
_cell.angle_alpha   90.00
_cell.angle_beta   90.00
_cell.angle_gamma   90.00
#
_symmetry.space_group_name_H-M   'P 1'
#
loop_
_entity.id
_entity.type
_entity.pdbx_description
1 polymer ?
#
loop_
_entity_poly.entity_id
_entity_poly.type
_entity_poly.pdbx_seq_one_letter_code
_entity_poly.pdbx_strand_id
1 'polypeptide(L)'
;MDIRKSFLGQYLYVVAINQGLMSREIADSLARYDRDTFLWLLEARVEHLQSEAQSDTAFFSPEYYASGVESAREVIDNIDAILAQAA
;
A
#
# COMPACT_ATOMS: atom_id res chain seq x y z
N MET A 1 -8.60 -12.70 14.57
CA MET A 1 -8.22 -11.57 13.72
C MET A 1 -6.79 -11.82 13.29
N ASP A 2 -6.55 -12.03 12.00
CA ASP A 2 -5.21 -12.30 11.49
C ASP A 2 -4.35 -11.03 11.57
N ILE A 3 -3.28 -11.08 12.35
CA ILE A 3 -2.34 -9.96 12.57
C ILE A 3 -1.80 -9.43 11.24
N ARG A 4 -1.58 -10.31 10.26
CA ARG A 4 -1.05 -9.93 8.93
C ARG A 4 -2.06 -9.11 8.14
N LYS A 5 -3.34 -9.51 8.14
CA LYS A 5 -4.43 -8.74 7.51
C LYS A 5 -4.65 -7.38 8.18
N SER A 6 -4.58 -7.34 9.52
CA SER A 6 -4.73 -6.09 10.26
C SER A 6 -3.60 -5.11 9.97
N PHE A 7 -2.36 -5.60 9.91
CA PHE A 7 -1.20 -4.77 9.57
C PHE A 7 -1.30 -4.26 8.12
N LEU A 8 -1.63 -5.13 7.16
CA LEU A 8 -1.79 -4.76 5.75
C LEU A 8 -2.90 -3.71 5.58
N GLY A 9 -4.06 -3.93 6.21
CA GLY A 9 -5.16 -2.97 6.19
C GLY A 9 -4.78 -1.62 6.80
N GLN A 10 -4.02 -1.61 7.92
CA GLN A 10 -3.52 -0.37 8.54
C GLN A 10 -2.47 0.34 7.68
N TYR A 11 -1.53 -0.41 7.08
CA TYR A 11 -0.53 0.15 6.17
C TYR A 11 -1.21 0.81 4.96
N LEU A 12 -2.18 0.12 4.34
CA LEU A 12 -2.90 0.63 3.18
C LEU A 12 -3.85 1.79 3.53
N TYR A 13 -4.45 1.76 4.72
CA TYR A 13 -5.21 2.88 5.29
C TYR A 13 -4.33 4.13 5.42
N VAL A 14 -3.12 3.98 5.97
CA VAL A 14 -2.15 5.07 6.09
C VAL A 14 -1.69 5.58 4.73
N VAL A 15 -1.46 4.69 3.77
CA VAL A 15 -1.13 5.05 2.37
C VAL A 15 -2.27 5.87 1.75
N ALA A 16 -3.52 5.38 1.81
CA ALA A 16 -4.67 6.05 1.23
C ALA A 16 -4.90 7.45 1.82
N ILE A 17 -4.72 7.61 3.13
CA ILE A 17 -4.81 8.93 3.80
C ILE A 17 -3.69 9.86 3.34
N ASN A 18 -2.44 9.40 3.31
CA ASN A 18 -1.31 10.24 2.93
C ASN A 18 -1.41 10.72 1.47
N GLN A 19 -2.07 9.96 0.60
CA GLN A 19 -2.32 10.35 -0.79
C GLN A 19 -3.59 11.21 -0.96
N GLY A 20 -4.34 11.50 0.11
CA GLY A 20 -5.61 12.21 0.02
C GLY A 20 -6.72 11.43 -0.68
N LEU A 21 -6.55 10.11 -0.83
CA LEU A 21 -7.46 9.21 -1.55
C LEU A 21 -8.58 8.68 -0.65
N MET A 22 -8.62 9.05 0.63
CA MET A 22 -9.47 8.37 1.59
C MET A 22 -10.95 8.77 1.49
N SER A 23 -11.74 7.91 0.84
CA SER A 23 -13.21 7.98 0.80
C SER A 23 -13.83 6.93 1.73
N ARG A 24 -15.11 7.12 2.08
CA ARG A 24 -15.87 6.14 2.88
C ARG A 24 -15.98 4.78 2.18
N GLU A 25 -16.00 4.81 0.86
CA GLU A 25 -16.04 3.63 -0.01
C GLU A 25 -14.72 2.84 0.04
N ILE A 26 -13.58 3.54 0.02
CA ILE A 26 -12.25 2.91 0.17
C ILE A 26 -12.09 2.31 1.57
N ALA A 27 -12.49 3.03 2.63
CA ALA A 27 -12.43 2.50 4.00
C ALA A 27 -13.28 1.22 4.17
N ASP A 28 -14.47 1.18 3.58
CA ASP A 28 -15.36 0.01 3.57
C ASP A 28 -14.79 -1.14 2.73
N SER A 29 -14.16 -0.85 1.58
CA SER A 29 -13.51 -1.84 0.73
C SER A 29 -12.24 -2.44 1.36
N LEU A 30 -11.44 -1.61 2.05
CA LEU A 30 -10.32 -2.06 2.90
C LEU A 30 -10.83 -2.98 4.02
N ALA A 31 -11.99 -2.69 4.61
CA ALA A 31 -12.63 -3.51 5.64
C ALA A 31 -13.24 -4.82 5.09
N ARG A 32 -13.64 -4.85 3.81
CA ARG A 32 -14.26 -6.01 3.13
C ARG A 32 -13.30 -6.84 2.28
N TYR A 33 -12.02 -6.47 2.25
CA TYR A 33 -10.97 -7.14 1.49
C TYR A 33 -11.14 -7.11 -0.05
N ASP A 34 -11.44 -5.95 -0.62
CA ASP A 34 -11.55 -5.81 -2.09
C ASP A 34 -10.16 -5.75 -2.77
N ARG A 35 -9.80 -6.84 -3.44
CA ARG A 35 -8.49 -7.05 -4.11
C ARG A 35 -8.12 -5.90 -5.03
N ASP A 36 -9.03 -5.49 -5.90
CA ASP A 36 -8.71 -4.55 -6.99
C ASP A 36 -8.46 -3.15 -6.42
N THR A 37 -9.21 -2.74 -5.40
CA THR A 37 -8.94 -1.52 -4.64
C THR A 37 -7.57 -1.56 -3.96
N PHE A 38 -7.16 -2.70 -3.38
CA PHE A 38 -5.84 -2.82 -2.75
C PHE A 38 -4.69 -2.73 -3.75
N LEU A 39 -4.83 -3.38 -4.91
CA LEU A 39 -3.84 -3.31 -5.98
C LEU A 39 -3.65 -1.88 -6.45
N TRP A 40 -4.75 -1.17 -6.75
CA TRP A 40 -4.70 0.22 -7.18
C TRP A 40 -4.01 1.13 -6.15
N LEU A 41 -4.28 0.96 -4.85
CA LEU A 41 -3.63 1.73 -3.78
C LEU A 41 -2.12 1.45 -3.67
N LEU A 42 -1.70 0.19 -3.84
CA LEU A 42 -0.30 -0.20 -3.82
C LEU A 42 0.46 0.34 -5.04
N GLU A 43 -0.15 0.30 -6.22
CA GLU A 43 0.39 0.88 -7.44
C GLU A 43 0.60 2.38 -7.29
N ALA A 44 -0.41 3.11 -6.79
CA ALA A 44 -0.29 4.55 -6.50
C ALA A 44 0.82 4.85 -5.48
N ARG A 45 1.05 3.96 -4.50
CA ARG A 45 2.15 4.12 -3.55
C ARG A 45 3.51 3.91 -4.19
N VAL A 46 3.64 2.92 -5.08
CA VAL A 46 4.87 2.69 -5.84
C VAL A 46 5.22 3.94 -6.65
N GLU A 47 4.25 4.48 -7.39
CA GLU A 47 4.45 5.70 -8.18
C GLU A 47 4.89 6.89 -7.31
N HIS A 48 4.22 7.09 -6.17
CA HIS A 48 4.58 8.16 -5.25
C HIS A 48 5.99 8.00 -4.66
N LEU A 49 6.37 6.79 -4.23
CA LEU A 49 7.71 6.53 -3.70
C LEU A 49 8.79 6.78 -4.76
N GLN A 50 8.52 6.40 -6.01
CA GLN A 50 9.42 6.65 -7.13
C GLN A 50 9.53 8.15 -7.45
N SER A 51 8.42 8.88 -7.35
CA SER A 51 8.40 10.34 -7.53
C SER A 51 9.17 11.06 -6.41
N GLU A 52 8.94 10.69 -5.15
CA GLU A 52 9.63 11.27 -3.99
C GLU A 52 11.14 11.00 -4.01
N ALA A 53 11.56 9.81 -4.47
CA ALA A 53 12.98 9.47 -4.62
C ALA A 53 13.71 10.38 -5.62
N GLN A 54 12.98 11.01 -6.55
CA GLN A 54 13.52 11.92 -7.56
C GLN A 54 13.34 13.40 -7.16
N SER A 55 12.74 13.67 -6.01
CA SER A 55 12.49 15.03 -5.53
C SER A 55 13.75 15.66 -4.93
N ASP A 56 14.01 16.92 -5.28
CA ASP A 56 15.09 17.73 -4.67
C ASP A 56 14.86 17.98 -3.17
N THR A 57 13.63 17.74 -2.68
CA THR A 57 13.25 17.85 -1.28
C THR A 57 12.99 16.50 -0.62
N ALA A 58 13.54 15.41 -1.18
CA ALA A 58 13.40 14.07 -0.62
C ALA A 58 13.84 14.06 0.87
N PHE A 59 12.94 13.57 1.73
CA PHE A 59 13.18 13.57 3.18
C PHE A 59 14.05 12.38 3.63
N PHE A 60 13.92 11.23 2.96
CA PHE A 60 14.67 10.01 3.26
C PHE A 60 15.80 9.75 2.25
N SER A 61 16.64 8.75 2.51
CA SER A 61 17.68 8.35 1.58
C SER A 61 17.09 7.62 0.35
N PRO A 62 17.78 7.63 -0.80
CA PRO A 62 17.32 6.90 -2.00
C PRO A 62 17.08 5.41 -1.75
N GLU A 63 17.91 4.77 -0.91
CA GLU A 63 17.79 3.35 -0.56
C GLU A 63 16.50 3.06 0.21
N TYR A 64 16.05 4.00 1.06
CA TYR A 64 14.79 3.88 1.77
C TYR A 64 13.60 3.84 0.80
N TYR A 65 13.58 4.76 -0.17
CA TYR A 65 12.52 4.78 -1.19
C TYR A 65 12.57 3.54 -2.08
N ALA A 66 13.77 3.10 -2.50
CA ALA A 66 13.95 1.89 -3.28
C ALA A 66 13.44 0.63 -2.56
N SER A 67 13.79 0.46 -1.28
CA SER A 67 13.30 -0.63 -0.45
C SER A 67 11.78 -0.59 -0.26
N GLY A 68 11.20 0.61 -0.14
CA GLY A 68 9.75 0.79 -0.08
C GLY A 68 9.03 0.39 -1.38
N VAL A 69 9.61 0.71 -2.54
CA VAL A 69 9.08 0.30 -3.85
C VAL A 69 9.15 -1.22 -4.01
N GLU A 70 10.29 -1.83 -3.66
CA GLU A 70 10.46 -3.29 -3.69
C GLU A 70 9.42 -3.98 -2.81
N SER A 71 9.26 -3.51 -1.57
CA SER A 71 8.28 -4.07 -0.62
C SER A 71 6.85 -3.96 -1.13
N ALA A 72 6.45 -2.81 -1.68
CA ALA A 72 5.11 -2.62 -2.22
C ALA A 72 4.84 -3.52 -3.44
N ARG A 73 5.85 -3.73 -4.30
CA ARG A 73 5.76 -4.64 -5.44
C ARG A 73 5.67 -6.10 -5.00
N GLU A 74 6.45 -6.52 -4.01
CA GLU A 74 6.35 -7.86 -3.44
C GLU A 74 4.95 -8.13 -2.87
N VAL A 75 4.32 -7.12 -2.26
CA VAL A 75 2.93 -7.25 -1.78
C VAL A 75 1.94 -7.33 -2.96
N ILE A 76 2.12 -6.56 -4.03
CA ILE A 76 1.30 -6.65 -5.25
C ILE A 76 1.36 -8.06 -5.82
N ASP A 77 2.58 -8.60 -5.98
CA ASP A 77 2.81 -9.94 -6.54
C ASP A 77 2.20 -11.04 -5.68
N ASN A 78 2.14 -10.84 -4.36
CA ASN A 78 1.66 -11.82 -3.40
C ASN A 78 0.23 -11.55 -2.88
N ILE A 79 -0.48 -10.56 -3.43
CA ILE A 79 -1.76 -10.11 -2.88
C ILE A 79 -2.77 -11.28 -2.80
N ASP A 80 -2.79 -12.15 -3.82
CA ASP A 80 -3.71 -13.28 -3.87
C ASP A 80 -3.40 -14.31 -2.77
N ALA A 81 -2.12 -14.59 -2.51
CA ALA A 81 -1.71 -15.49 -1.44
C ALA A 81 -2.00 -14.90 -0.05
N ILE A 82 -1.80 -13.59 0.13
CA ILE A 82 -2.03 -12.87 1.39
C ILE A 82 -3.53 -12.78 1.69
N LEU A 83 -4.35 -12.51 0.67
CA LEU A 83 -5.81 -12.42 0.84
C LEU A 83 -6.44 -13.80 1.06
N ALA A 84 -5.98 -14.83 0.34
CA ALA A 84 -6.50 -16.20 0.43
C ALA A 84 -6.13 -16.91 1.74
N GLN A 85 -4.92 -16.72 2.28
CA GLN A 85 -4.50 -17.37 3.53
C GLN A 85 -5.25 -16.91 4.77
N ALA A 86 -5.98 -15.82 4.66
CA ALA A 86 -6.53 -15.16 5.82
C ALA A 86 -8.06 -15.03 5.74
N ALA A 87 -8.68 -15.77 4.80
CA ALA A 87 -10.11 -16.10 4.75
C ALA A 87 -10.36 -17.39 5.54
#